data_AF-A0A3P1S928-F1
#
_entry.id   AF-A0A3P1S928-F1
#
_cell.length_a   1.000
_cell.length_b   1.000
_cell.length_c   1.000
_cell.angle_alpha   90.00
_cell.angle_beta   90.00
_cell.angle_gamma   90.00
#
_symmetry.space_group_name_H-M   'P 1'
#
loop_
_entity.id
_entity.type
_entity.pdbx_description
1 polymer ?
#
loop_
_entity_poly.entity_id
_entity_poly.type
_entity_poly.pdbx_seq_one_letter_code
_entity_poly.pdbx_strand_id
1 'polypeptide(L)'
;MSLQVQILLIIGSVLFFLFLVRNIKKSKLSIEMAVIWVLWGIGIIVISIFPQLVYKLTRMIGIQAPINTIFLIMIFLLYTLTFFLYIKISVLEDKTKSAIQEIALLRKELEDYAGKHRNSNLQ
;
A
#
# COMPACT_ATOMS: atom_id res chain seq x y z
N MET A 1 20.42 25.94 -13.33
CA MET A 1 19.50 24.81 -13.01
C MET A 1 18.79 24.46 -14.30
N SER A 2 18.99 23.24 -14.81
CA SER A 2 18.56 22.84 -16.15
C SER A 2 17.03 22.73 -16.24
N LEU A 3 16.43 23.42 -17.22
CA LEU A 3 15.01 23.33 -17.59
C LEU A 3 14.52 21.87 -17.74
N GLN A 4 15.43 20.96 -18.06
CA GLN A 4 15.14 19.52 -18.21
C GLN A 4 14.64 18.90 -16.90
N VAL A 5 15.22 19.27 -15.75
CA VAL A 5 14.79 18.76 -14.44
C VAL A 5 13.41 19.30 -14.06
N GLN A 6 13.13 20.56 -14.41
CA GLN A 6 11.86 21.21 -14.13
C GLN A 6 10.72 20.60 -14.94
N ILE A 7 10.94 20.32 -16.22
CA ILE A 7 9.99 19.63 -17.10
C ILE A 7 9.74 18.20 -16.63
N LEU A 8 10.79 17.48 -16.24
CA LEU A 8 10.68 16.11 -15.71
C LEU A 8 9.83 16.08 -14.42
N LEU A 9 10.05 17.04 -13.52
CA LEU A 9 9.28 17.16 -12.27
C LEU A 9 7.81 17.48 -12.53
N ILE A 10 7.51 18.37 -13.47
CA ILE A 10 6.13 18.71 -13.86
C ILE A 10 5.42 17.49 -14.44
N ILE A 11 6.06 16.79 -15.37
CA ILE A 11 5.50 15.58 -16.00
C ILE A 11 5.28 14.49 -14.95
N GLY A 12 6.27 14.26 -14.08
CA GLY A 12 6.17 13.29 -12.97
C GLY A 12 5.02 13.62 -12.00
N SER A 13 4.87 14.90 -11.64
CA SER A 13 3.79 15.35 -10.75
C SER A 13 2.41 15.18 -11.38
N VAL A 14 2.25 15.50 -12.66
CA VAL A 14 0.97 15.37 -13.38
C VAL A 14 0.59 13.90 -13.56
N LEU A 15 1.55 13.04 -13.92
CA LEU A 15 1.35 11.59 -14.01
C LEU A 15 0.98 10.99 -12.64
N PHE A 16 1.66 11.40 -11.57
CA PHE A 16 1.36 10.95 -10.22
C PHE A 16 -0.04 11.39 -9.77
N PHE A 17 -0.42 12.63 -10.07
CA PHE A 17 -1.76 13.15 -9.78
C PHE A 17 -2.85 12.38 -10.54
N LEU A 18 -2.66 12.14 -11.84
CA LEU A 18 -3.58 11.33 -12.65
C LEU A 18 -3.66 9.88 -12.14
N PHE A 19 -2.53 9.30 -11.74
CA PHE A 19 -2.48 7.97 -11.14
C PHE A 19 -3.28 7.92 -9.82
N LEU A 20 -3.10 8.89 -8.93
CA LEU A 20 -3.87 9.02 -7.68
C LEU A 20 -5.37 9.13 -7.96
N VAL A 21 -5.79 10.07 -8.82
CA VAL A 21 -7.20 10.30 -9.15
C VAL A 21 -7.84 9.05 -9.77
N ARG A 22 -7.13 8.36 -10.67
CA ARG A 22 -7.61 7.15 -11.32
C ARG A 22 -7.70 5.96 -10.38
N ASN A 23 -6.78 5.83 -9.41
CA ASN A 23 -6.85 4.81 -8.37
C ASN A 23 -8.00 5.06 -7.39
N ILE A 24 -8.28 6.31 -7.03
CA ILE A 24 -9.39 6.69 -6.14
C ILE A 24 -10.76 6.39 -6.78
N LYS A 25 -10.92 6.66 -8.09
CA LYS A 25 -12.23 6.58 -8.75
C LYS A 25 -12.65 5.17 -9.17
N LYS A 26 -11.72 4.20 -9.26
CA LYS A 26 -11.96 2.92 -9.94
C LYS A 26 -12.09 1.69 -9.04
N SER A 27 -11.98 1.80 -7.71
CA SER A 27 -12.04 0.61 -6.85
C SER A 27 -12.74 0.90 -5.54
N LYS A 28 -13.42 -0.13 -5.02
CA LYS A 28 -13.70 -0.37 -3.60
C LYS A 28 -12.39 -0.45 -2.78
N LEU A 29 -11.41 0.41 -3.03
CA LEU A 29 -10.27 0.63 -2.15
C LEU A 29 -10.89 1.20 -0.88
N SER A 30 -10.86 0.38 0.17
CA SER A 30 -11.17 0.85 1.52
C SER A 30 -10.47 2.19 1.72
N ILE A 31 -11.21 3.18 2.25
CA ILE A 31 -10.75 4.55 2.50
C ILE A 31 -9.35 4.57 3.15
N GLU A 32 -9.02 3.53 3.92
CA GLU A 32 -7.68 3.27 4.46
C GLU A 32 -6.52 3.33 3.45
N MET A 33 -6.64 2.72 2.27
CA MET A 33 -5.52 2.69 1.30
C MET A 33 -5.30 4.06 0.64
N ALA A 34 -6.39 4.76 0.30
CA ALA A 34 -6.29 6.09 -0.29
C ALA A 34 -5.60 7.10 0.64
N VAL A 35 -5.86 7.03 1.95
CA VAL A 35 -5.25 7.90 2.97
C VAL A 35 -3.73 7.76 3.01
N ILE A 36 -3.21 6.53 2.90
CA ILE A 36 -1.75 6.27 2.91
C ILE A 36 -1.11 6.91 1.67
N TRP A 37 -1.70 6.72 0.49
CA TRP A 37 -1.19 7.32 -0.75
C TRP A 37 -1.28 8.87 -0.75
N VAL A 38 -2.30 9.44 -0.11
CA VAL A 38 -2.41 10.91 0.07
C VAL A 38 -1.33 11.42 1.03
N LEU A 39 -1.12 10.76 2.18
CA LEU A 39 -0.03 11.09 3.11
C LEU A 39 1.34 11.01 2.43
N TRP A 40 1.54 10.01 1.57
CA TRP A 40 2.73 9.88 0.73
C TRP A 40 2.93 11.08 -0.21
N GLY A 41 1.88 11.47 -0.93
CA GLY A 41 1.91 12.64 -1.81
C GLY A 41 2.25 13.92 -1.04
N ILE A 42 1.66 14.10 0.14
CA ILE A 42 1.95 15.25 1.02
C ILE A 42 3.42 15.22 1.47
N GLY A 43 3.97 14.07 1.86
CA GLY A 43 5.37 13.94 2.26
C GLY A 43 6.35 14.35 1.15
N ILE A 44 6.07 13.94 -0.10
CA ILE A 44 6.87 14.33 -1.27
C ILE A 44 6.77 15.84 -1.52
N ILE A 45 5.56 16.42 -1.43
CA ILE A 45 5.35 17.87 -1.60
C ILE A 45 6.12 18.65 -0.53
N VAL A 46 6.09 18.22 0.74
CA VAL A 46 6.84 18.87 1.82
C VAL A 46 8.35 18.84 1.55
N ILE A 47 8.89 17.70 1.13
CA ILE A 47 10.30 17.57 0.75
C ILE A 47 10.65 18.49 -0.44
N SER A 48 9.73 18.61 -1.40
CA SER A 48 9.90 19.47 -2.58
C SER A 48 9.89 20.96 -2.24
N ILE A 49 9.03 21.39 -1.31
CA ILE A 49 8.93 22.79 -0.86
C ILE A 49 10.10 23.15 0.07
N PHE A 50 10.58 22.21 0.89
CA PHE A 50 11.64 22.44 1.87
C PHE A 50 12.91 21.63 1.56
N PRO A 51 13.60 21.91 0.43
CA PRO A 51 14.86 21.22 0.11
C PRO A 51 15.95 21.53 1.15
N GLN A 52 15.83 22.67 1.86
CA GLN A 52 16.74 23.07 2.94
C GLN A 52 16.82 22.05 4.09
N LEU A 53 15.74 21.33 4.40
CA LEU A 53 15.77 20.25 5.41
C LEU A 53 16.67 19.11 4.94
N VAL A 54 16.56 18.75 3.67
CA VAL A 54 17.41 17.71 3.07
C VAL A 54 18.86 18.15 3.07
N TYR A 55 19.19 19.38 2.65
CA TYR A 55 20.56 19.88 2.68
C TYR A 55 21.17 19.89 4.10
N LYS A 56 20.38 20.21 5.13
CA LYS A 56 20.83 20.13 6.54
C LYS A 56 21.10 18.68 6.95
N LEU A 57 20.21 17.75 6.61
CA LEU A 57 20.40 16.32 6.87
C LEU A 57 21.61 15.76 6.11
N THR A 58 21.80 16.14 4.85
CA THR A 58 22.97 15.77 4.03
C THR A 58 24.27 16.17 4.72
N ARG A 59 24.37 17.39 5.26
CA ARG A 59 25.55 17.83 6.02
C ARG A 59 25.71 17.07 7.34
N MET A 60 24.62 16.78 8.04
CA MET A 60 24.66 16.07 9.32
C MET A 60 25.08 14.60 9.16
N ILE A 61 24.62 13.94 8.09
CA ILE A 61 24.96 12.55 7.76
C ILE A 61 26.35 12.45 7.09
N GLY A 62 26.92 13.58 6.62
CA GLY A 62 28.23 13.61 5.96
C GLY A 62 28.21 13.13 4.50
N ILE A 63 27.03 13.14 3.86
CA ILE A 63 26.89 12.73 2.46
C ILE A 63 27.32 13.90 1.56
N GLN A 64 28.22 13.65 0.60
CA GLN A 64 28.75 14.71 -0.28
C GLN A 64 27.68 15.29 -1.23
N ALA A 65 26.79 14.43 -1.74
CA ALA A 65 25.79 14.82 -2.74
C ALA A 65 24.37 14.80 -2.13
N PRO A 66 23.67 15.95 -2.09
CA PRO A 66 22.28 16.05 -1.60
C PRO A 66 21.32 15.08 -2.31
N ILE A 67 21.58 14.80 -3.59
CA ILE A 67 20.82 13.83 -4.39
C ILE A 67 20.84 12.42 -3.75
N ASN A 68 21.97 12.01 -3.17
CA ASN A 68 22.11 10.69 -2.55
C ASN A 68 21.32 10.60 -1.24
N THR A 69 21.24 11.70 -0.48
CA THR A 69 20.39 11.78 0.71
C THR A 69 18.91 11.65 0.33
N ILE A 70 18.48 12.30 -0.77
CA ILE A 70 17.12 12.15 -1.30
C ILE A 70 16.88 10.69 -1.70
N PHE A 71 17.81 10.05 -2.41
CA PHE A 71 17.68 8.64 -2.77
C PHE A 71 17.55 7.72 -1.55
N LEU A 72 18.37 7.93 -0.53
CA LEU A 72 18.31 7.15 0.72
C LEU A 72 16.95 7.32 1.40
N ILE A 73 16.48 8.56 1.53
CA ILE A 73 15.15 8.87 2.08
C ILE A 73 14.06 8.21 1.25
N MET A 74 14.11 8.30 -0.08
CA MET A 74 13.12 7.69 -0.98
C MET A 74 13.10 6.17 -0.90
N ILE A 75 14.27 5.52 -0.81
CA ILE A 75 14.36 4.05 -0.64
C ILE A 75 13.78 3.64 0.71
N PHE A 76 14.17 4.32 1.79
CA PHE A 76 13.65 4.06 3.13
C PHE A 76 12.12 4.21 3.19
N LEU A 77 11.64 5.29 2.59
CA LEU A 77 10.23 5.59 2.43
C LEU A 77 9.50 4.49 1.65
N LEU A 78 10.04 4.09 0.49
CA LEU A 78 9.48 3.00 -0.32
C LEU A 78 9.44 1.68 0.45
N TYR A 79 10.51 1.35 1.18
CA TYR A 79 10.57 0.14 1.99
C TYR A 79 9.50 0.15 3.09
N THR A 80 9.27 1.29 3.72
CA THR A 80 8.22 1.48 4.72
C THR A 80 6.82 1.28 4.11
N LEU A 81 6.57 1.83 2.92
CA LEU A 81 5.33 1.60 2.19
C LEU A 81 5.13 0.13 1.84
N THR A 82 6.18 -0.53 1.34
CA THR A 82 6.14 -1.96 1.01
C THR A 82 5.87 -2.80 2.25
N PHE A 83 6.50 -2.47 3.38
CA PHE A 83 6.26 -3.15 4.65
C PHE A 83 4.81 -2.98 5.12
N PHE A 84 4.26 -1.77 5.02
CA PHE A 84 2.86 -1.53 5.34
C PHE A 84 1.91 -2.34 4.43
N LEU A 85 2.22 -2.41 3.13
CA LEU A 85 1.47 -3.23 2.19
C LEU A 85 1.54 -4.72 2.55
N TYR A 86 2.72 -5.20 2.96
CA TYR A 86 2.92 -6.56 3.42
C TYR A 86 2.04 -6.91 4.64
N ILE A 87 1.97 -6.01 5.63
CA ILE A 87 1.07 -6.19 6.79
C ILE A 87 -0.39 -6.31 6.33
N LYS A 88 -0.84 -5.44 5.41
CA LYS A 88 -2.21 -5.48 4.90
C LYS A 88 -2.51 -6.78 4.15
N ILE A 89 -1.55 -7.28 3.37
CA ILE A 89 -1.65 -8.58 2.70
C ILE A 89 -1.76 -9.70 3.74
N SER A 90 -0.93 -9.67 4.79
CA SER A 90 -0.94 -10.67 5.86
C SER A 90 -2.30 -10.74 6.57
N VAL A 91 -2.90 -9.59 6.91
CA VAL A 91 -4.25 -9.53 7.50
C VAL A 91 -5.32 -10.06 6.54
N LEU A 92 -5.19 -9.77 5.24
CA LEU A 92 -6.14 -10.25 4.24
C LEU A 92 -6.05 -11.78 4.06
N GLU A 93 -4.84 -12.32 4.10
CA GLU A 93 -4.61 -13.77 4.04
C GLU A 93 -5.26 -14.49 5.23
N ASP A 94 -5.14 -13.92 6.43
CA ASP A 94 -5.75 -14.49 7.64
C ASP A 94 -7.28 -14.51 7.55
N LYS A 95 -7.90 -13.38 7.15
CA LYS A 95 -9.35 -13.32 6.90
C LYS A 95 -9.81 -14.33 5.86
N THR A 96 -9.01 -14.53 4.81
CA THR A 96 -9.30 -15.51 3.75
C THR A 96 -9.25 -16.93 4.31
N LYS A 97 -8.27 -17.25 5.16
CA LYS A 97 -8.19 -18.55 5.85
C LYS A 97 -9.40 -18.79 6.74
N SER A 98 -9.79 -17.80 7.56
CA SER A 98 -10.98 -17.92 8.41
C SER A 98 -12.26 -18.17 7.61
N ALA A 99 -12.45 -17.45 6.50
CA ALA A 99 -13.61 -17.64 5.62
C ALA A 99 -13.64 -19.04 4.99
N ILE A 100 -12.48 -19.56 4.56
CA ILE A 100 -12.37 -20.93 4.03
C ILE A 100 -12.71 -21.96 5.11
N GLN A 101 -12.25 -21.76 6.34
CA GLN A 101 -12.54 -22.64 7.47
C GLN A 101 -14.03 -22.67 7.81
N GLU A 102 -14.69 -21.52 7.81
CA GLU A 102 -16.14 -21.42 8.02
C GLU A 102 -16.92 -22.17 6.93
N ILE A 103 -16.53 -22.03 5.66
CA ILE A 103 -17.12 -22.79 4.55
C ILE A 103 -16.90 -24.30 4.71
N ALA A 104 -15.72 -24.72 5.16
CA ALA A 104 -15.41 -26.13 5.38
C ALA A 104 -16.27 -26.74 6.50
N LEU A 105 -16.46 -26.02 7.61
CA LEU A 105 -17.33 -26.44 8.71
C LEU A 105 -18.79 -26.55 8.25
N LEU A 106 -19.31 -25.55 7.53
CA LEU A 106 -20.67 -25.56 6.99
C LEU A 106 -20.91 -26.74 6.04
N ARG A 107 -19.92 -27.07 5.19
CA ARG A 107 -20.00 -28.23 4.30
C ARG A 107 -20.06 -29.54 5.07
N LYS A 108 -19.26 -29.67 6.13
CA LYS A 108 -19.26 -30.87 6.98
C LYS A 108 -20.59 -31.05 7.70
N GLU A 109 -21.16 -29.98 8.26
CA GLU A 109 -22.47 -30.04 8.89
C GLU A 109 -23.54 -30.52 7.90
N LEU A 110 -23.56 -29.97 6.69
CA LEU A 110 -24.48 -30.41 5.62
C LEU A 110 -24.33 -31.91 5.29
N GLU A 111 -23.11 -32.42 5.21
CA GLU A 111 -22.83 -33.85 4.98
C GLU A 111 -23.34 -34.72 6.14
N ASP A 112 -23.09 -34.31 7.39
CA ASP A 112 -23.54 -35.01 8.59
C ASP A 112 -25.08 -35.02 8.70
N TYR A 113 -25.75 -33.91 8.35
CA TYR A 113 -27.21 -33.82 8.27
C TYR A 113 -27.78 -34.73 7.17
N ALA A 114 -27.17 -34.75 5.98
CA ALA A 114 -27.59 -35.62 4.88
C ALA A 114 -27.40 -37.11 5.23
N GLY A 115 -26.32 -37.47 5.92
CA GLY A 115 -26.06 -38.83 6.41
C GLY A 115 -27.08 -39.31 7.43
N LYS A 116 -27.50 -38.45 8.38
CA LYS A 116 -28.54 -38.79 9.36
C LYS A 116 -29.90 -39.05 8.71
N HIS A 117 -30.33 -38.24 7.75
CA HIS A 117 -31.59 -38.45 7.05
C HIS A 117 -31.61 -39.70 6.17
N ARG A 118 -30.46 -40.07 5.59
CA ARG A 118 -30.34 -41.34 4.86
C ARG A 118 -30.51 -42.56 5.78
N ASN A 119 -30.00 -42.49 7.01
CA ASN A 119 -30.13 -43.57 7.98
C ASN A 119 -31.54 -43.65 8.63
N SER A 120 -32.26 -42.54 8.78
CA SER A 120 -33.63 -42.58 9.34
C SER A 120 -34.67 -43.12 8.36
N ASN A 121 -34.40 -43.09 7.06
CA ASN A 121 -35.31 -43.64 6.04
C ASN A 121 -35.11 -45.15 5.79
N LEU A 122 -34.11 -45.76 6.44
CA LEU A 122 -33.78 -47.19 6.34
C LEU A 122 -34.20 -48.00 7.58
N GLN A 123 -34.82 -47.34 8.57
CA GLN A 123 -35.47 -47.96 9.75
C GLN A 123 -36.98 -47.88 9.61
#